data_AF-A0A3A1TVP8-F1
#
_entry.id   AF-A0A3A1TVP8-F1
#
_cell.length_a   1.000
_cell.length_b   1.000
_cell.length_c   1.000
_cell.angle_alpha   90.00
_cell.angle_beta   90.00
_cell.angle_gamma   90.00
#
_symmetry.space_group_name_H-M   'P 1'
#
loop_
_entity.id
_entity.type
_entity.pdbx_description
1 polymer ?
#
loop_
_entity_poly.entity_id
_entity_poly.type
_entity_poly.pdbx_seq_one_letter_code
_entity_poly.pdbx_strand_id
1 'polypeptide(L)'
;MLLAGAVLALGVLGGATVAEAAPHARTASVSEYRLGELVVAGRGDATTSTVGNAGALVLLGSYDVRWTGTRAPARLALERRIGAGRWTRTTAKVSSTSAGLSVRTPRWSTKAKQRSVAYRLVSTAYTSGSRRVANTSRSHAVRIGYENQARYTGLAKRIWGYAKPYCPNTAVHVAKLGSAAGDYRTGTLLIRVTADVATYSAKNLRALALHECSHERQWLNYGGTAAGHRTMTKAAKRYFSTWSKPAGAAQPPYRLDPPDPAITPIEHAADCGAQALNPGGYLGYGGYCTAKQLAEGKRLLRGHRY
;
A
#
# COMPACT_ATOMS: atom_id res chain seq x y z
N MET A 1 -15.88 -29.69 -7.94
CA MET A 1 -16.42 -28.80 -9.00
C MET A 1 -16.60 -27.41 -8.42
N LEU A 2 -15.87 -26.42 -8.95
CA LEU A 2 -16.18 -24.98 -9.04
C LEU A 2 -14.86 -24.23 -9.25
N LEU A 3 -14.65 -23.78 -10.48
CA LEU A 3 -13.58 -22.84 -10.84
C LEU A 3 -13.82 -21.52 -10.10
N ALA A 4 -13.00 -21.21 -9.09
CA ALA A 4 -12.88 -19.86 -8.58
C ALA A 4 -11.98 -19.08 -9.54
N GLY A 5 -12.60 -18.41 -10.51
CA GLY A 5 -11.92 -17.45 -11.36
C GLY A 5 -11.40 -16.29 -10.52
N ALA A 6 -10.12 -16.34 -10.18
CA ALA A 6 -9.38 -15.15 -9.77
C ALA A 6 -9.33 -14.23 -10.99
N VAL A 7 -10.28 -13.28 -11.06
CA VAL A 7 -10.19 -12.14 -11.94
C VAL A 7 -9.02 -11.29 -11.44
N LEU A 8 -7.82 -11.64 -11.89
CA LEU A 8 -6.71 -10.72 -11.97
C LEU A 8 -7.12 -9.67 -12.99
N ALA A 9 -7.79 -8.63 -12.48
CA ALA A 9 -7.73 -7.34 -13.12
C ALA A 9 -6.23 -7.00 -13.18
N LEU A 10 -5.63 -7.26 -14.34
CA LEU A 10 -4.51 -6.49 -14.85
C LEU A 10 -5.04 -5.05 -14.96
N GLY A 11 -5.14 -4.38 -13.80
CA GLY A 11 -5.38 -2.97 -13.75
C GLY A 11 -4.26 -2.37 -14.57
N VAL A 12 -4.62 -1.77 -15.70
CA VAL A 12 -3.79 -0.79 -16.39
C VAL A 12 -3.30 0.10 -15.26
N LEU A 13 -2.02 -0.04 -14.91
CA LEU A 13 -1.42 0.71 -13.83
C LEU A 13 -1.44 2.15 -14.32
N GLY A 14 -2.47 2.90 -13.94
CA GLY A 14 -2.56 4.34 -14.05
C GLY A 14 -1.36 4.94 -13.31
N GLY A 15 -0.23 4.95 -14.00
CA GLY A 15 0.97 5.61 -13.54
C GLY A 15 0.71 7.10 -13.61
N ALA A 16 1.18 7.83 -12.60
CA ALA A 16 1.34 9.26 -12.76
C ALA A 16 2.17 9.50 -14.03
N THR A 17 1.64 10.30 -14.95
CA THR A 17 2.34 10.69 -16.17
C THR A 17 2.79 12.14 -16.08
N VAL A 18 3.86 12.45 -16.81
CA VAL A 18 4.24 13.82 -17.14
C VAL A 18 3.98 14.00 -18.62
N ALA A 19 3.13 14.95 -19.00
CA ALA A 19 3.04 15.39 -20.38
C ALA A 19 3.67 16.77 -20.54
N GLU A 20 4.40 16.94 -21.64
CA GLU A 20 5.24 18.09 -21.85
C GLU A 20 5.06 18.59 -23.30
N ALA A 21 4.52 19.81 -23.46
CA ALA A 21 4.22 20.39 -24.77
C ALA A 21 5.38 21.26 -25.30
N ALA A 22 5.67 21.23 -26.60
CA ALA A 22 6.77 22.02 -27.18
C ALA A 22 6.75 23.51 -26.76
N PRO A 23 7.94 24.15 -26.61
CA PRO A 23 8.03 25.52 -26.16
C PRO A 23 7.31 26.48 -27.12
N HIS A 24 6.51 27.39 -26.58
CA HIS A 24 5.97 28.50 -27.35
C HIS A 24 7.09 29.51 -27.63
N ALA A 25 7.20 29.98 -28.88
CA ALA A 25 8.22 30.95 -29.30
C ALA A 25 7.94 32.33 -28.69
N ARG A 26 8.51 32.63 -27.51
CA ARG A 26 8.54 33.95 -26.85
C ARG A 26 9.82 34.12 -26.02
N THR A 27 10.25 35.37 -25.81
CA THR A 27 11.50 35.74 -25.13
C THR A 27 11.47 35.65 -23.59
N ALA A 28 10.29 35.62 -22.96
CA ALA A 28 10.15 35.42 -21.51
C ALA A 28 10.09 33.93 -21.14
N SER A 29 10.67 33.52 -20.01
CA SER A 29 10.57 32.12 -19.53
C SER A 29 9.36 31.92 -18.63
N VAL A 30 8.25 31.42 -19.18
CA VAL A 30 7.00 31.18 -18.45
C VAL A 30 6.66 29.70 -18.49
N SER A 31 6.37 29.08 -17.36
CA SER A 31 5.78 27.73 -17.28
C SER A 31 4.36 27.79 -16.72
N GLU A 32 3.45 27.02 -17.31
CA GLU A 32 2.12 26.73 -16.78
C GLU A 32 2.08 25.24 -16.43
N TYR A 33 1.89 24.95 -15.14
CA TYR A 33 1.74 23.58 -14.65
C TYR A 33 0.27 23.29 -14.41
N ARG A 34 -0.24 22.21 -15.01
CA ARG A 34 -1.60 21.70 -14.77
C ARG A 34 -1.49 20.37 -14.03
N LEU A 35 -1.85 20.37 -12.75
CA LEU A 35 -1.88 19.15 -11.96
C LEU A 35 -3.11 18.34 -12.33
N GLY A 36 -2.90 17.07 -12.63
CA GLY A 36 -3.96 16.13 -13.00
C GLY A 36 -4.52 15.37 -11.79
N GLU A 37 -4.68 14.07 -11.97
CA GLU A 37 -5.17 13.18 -10.92
C GLU A 37 -4.12 12.98 -9.81
N LEU A 38 -4.62 12.66 -8.62
CA LEU A 38 -3.85 12.18 -7.49
C LEU A 38 -4.49 10.86 -7.07
N VAL A 39 -3.69 9.80 -6.96
CA VAL A 39 -4.17 8.45 -6.67
C VAL A 39 -3.32 7.79 -5.59
N VAL A 40 -3.82 6.72 -5.00
CA VAL A 40 -3.06 5.92 -4.02
C VAL A 40 -2.17 4.92 -4.76
N ALA A 41 -0.86 4.95 -4.50
CA ALA A 41 0.07 4.02 -5.13
C ALA A 41 -0.36 2.56 -4.90
N GLY A 42 -0.40 1.76 -5.97
CA GLY A 42 -0.78 0.34 -5.90
C GLY A 42 -2.28 0.07 -5.99
N ARG A 43 -3.14 1.09 -6.10
CA ARG A 43 -4.61 0.94 -6.15
C ARG A 43 -5.24 1.29 -7.50
N GLY A 44 -4.44 1.38 -8.56
CA GLY A 44 -4.88 1.95 -9.84
C GLY A 44 -5.40 3.38 -9.64
N ASP A 45 -6.60 3.64 -10.13
CA ASP A 45 -7.20 4.99 -10.12
C ASP A 45 -7.97 5.30 -8.82
N ALA A 46 -7.74 4.50 -7.76
CA ALA A 46 -8.46 4.71 -6.51
C ALA A 46 -8.07 6.02 -5.83
N THR A 47 -9.08 6.86 -5.62
CA THR A 47 -9.00 8.12 -4.89
C THR A 47 -9.38 7.98 -3.41
N THR A 48 -9.60 6.75 -2.93
CA THR A 48 -9.92 6.45 -1.53
C THR A 48 -9.11 5.28 -0.98
N SER A 49 -8.68 5.38 0.28
CA SER A 49 -8.05 4.28 1.02
C SER A 49 -8.32 4.40 2.52
N THR A 50 -8.01 3.34 3.27
CA THR A 50 -8.12 3.28 4.73
C THR A 50 -6.79 2.84 5.32
N VAL A 51 -6.42 3.48 6.42
CA VAL A 51 -5.24 3.17 7.22
C VAL A 51 -5.57 3.28 8.69
N GLY A 52 -4.77 2.63 9.53
CA GLY A 52 -4.78 2.87 10.95
C GLY A 52 -4.13 4.21 11.33
N ASN A 53 -4.26 4.62 12.60
CA ASN A 53 -3.57 5.79 13.12
C ASN A 53 -2.07 5.73 12.83
N ALA A 54 -1.48 6.90 12.55
CA ALA A 54 -0.11 7.08 12.10
C ALA A 54 0.25 6.38 10.77
N GLY A 55 -0.71 5.78 10.07
CA GLY A 55 -0.54 5.25 8.72
C GLY A 55 -0.10 6.32 7.72
N ALA A 56 0.75 5.91 6.78
CA ALA A 56 1.27 6.79 5.74
C ALA A 56 1.30 6.05 4.40
N LEU A 57 0.61 6.61 3.41
CA LEU A 57 0.55 6.07 2.05
C LEU A 57 1.44 6.88 1.12
N VAL A 58 1.81 6.26 0.00
CA VAL A 58 2.40 6.98 -1.14
C VAL A 58 1.28 7.36 -2.09
N LEU A 59 1.23 8.63 -2.46
CA LEU A 59 0.34 9.16 -3.47
C LEU A 59 1.13 9.42 -4.74
N LEU A 60 0.52 9.14 -5.88
CA LEU A 60 1.06 9.39 -7.21
C LEU A 60 0.21 10.45 -7.89
N GLY A 61 0.83 11.47 -8.49
CA GLY A 61 0.10 12.52 -9.19
C GLY A 61 0.69 12.84 -10.55
N SER A 62 -0.16 13.13 -11.53
CA SER A 62 0.27 13.54 -12.87
C SER A 62 0.31 15.07 -13.00
N TYR A 63 1.06 15.54 -14.01
CA TYR A 63 0.98 16.94 -14.41
C TYR A 63 1.35 17.12 -15.88
N ASP A 64 0.76 18.17 -16.45
CA ASP A 64 1.15 18.68 -17.76
C ASP A 64 1.87 20.01 -17.59
N VAL A 65 2.88 20.25 -18.43
CA VAL A 65 3.59 21.53 -18.47
C VAL A 65 3.59 22.12 -19.87
N ARG A 66 3.28 23.42 -19.93
CA ARG A 66 3.47 24.27 -21.12
C ARG A 66 4.46 25.35 -20.77
N TRP A 67 5.38 25.71 -21.67
CA TRP A 67 6.32 26.79 -21.37
C TRP A 67 6.79 27.57 -22.60
N THR A 68 7.42 28.70 -22.33
CA THR A 68 8.20 29.51 -23.27
C THR A 68 9.64 29.55 -22.75
N GLY A 69 10.66 29.51 -23.62
CA GLY A 69 12.06 29.59 -23.21
C GLY A 69 12.52 28.45 -22.28
N THR A 70 13.19 28.79 -21.16
CA THR A 70 13.68 27.78 -20.20
C THR A 70 12.61 27.42 -19.18
N ARG A 71 12.32 26.13 -19.05
CA ARG A 71 11.33 25.61 -18.11
C ARG A 71 11.67 25.98 -16.65
N ALA A 72 10.73 26.62 -15.97
CA ALA A 72 10.83 26.90 -14.54
C ALA A 72 10.40 25.66 -13.73
N PRO A 73 11.08 25.32 -12.61
CA PRO A 73 10.68 24.16 -11.80
C PRO A 73 9.32 24.39 -11.13
N ALA A 74 8.53 23.34 -10.92
CA ALA A 74 7.28 23.50 -10.17
C ALA A 74 7.56 23.72 -8.67
N ARG A 75 6.89 24.69 -8.04
CA ARG A 75 6.81 24.81 -6.58
C ARG A 75 5.61 24.02 -6.07
N LEU A 76 5.84 22.74 -5.83
CA LEU A 76 4.82 21.78 -5.43
C LEU A 76 4.73 21.65 -3.91
N ALA A 77 3.50 21.52 -3.41
CA ALA A 77 3.23 21.21 -2.02
C ALA A 77 2.06 20.23 -1.90
N LEU A 78 2.07 19.40 -0.86
CA LEU A 78 0.91 18.62 -0.45
C LEU A 78 0.08 19.43 0.54
N GLU A 79 -1.19 19.64 0.25
CA GLU A 79 -2.17 20.16 1.19
C GLU A 79 -3.03 19.03 1.76
N ARG A 80 -3.49 19.21 3.00
CA ARG A 80 -4.50 18.35 3.62
C ARG A 80 -5.71 19.13 4.10
N ARG A 81 -6.86 18.47 4.16
CA ARG A 81 -8.09 18.96 4.78
C ARG A 81 -8.69 17.86 5.65
N ILE A 82 -9.04 18.19 6.89
CA ILE A 82 -9.63 17.23 7.84
C ILE A 82 -11.15 17.44 7.86
N GLY A 83 -11.93 16.43 7.47
CA GLY A 83 -13.39 16.58 7.30
C GLY A 83 -13.76 17.75 6.39
N ALA A 84 -14.65 18.64 6.86
CA ALA A 84 -15.08 19.85 6.15
C ALA A 84 -14.22 21.10 6.44
N GLY A 85 -13.07 20.96 7.12
CA GLY A 85 -12.22 22.11 7.50
C GLY A 85 -11.51 22.81 6.33
N ARG A 86 -10.59 23.73 6.63
CA ARG A 86 -9.75 24.39 5.61
C ARG A 86 -8.64 23.49 5.08
N TRP A 87 -8.20 23.76 3.85
CA TRP A 87 -6.97 23.18 3.31
C TRP A 87 -5.76 23.83 3.98
N THR A 88 -4.80 23.01 4.40
CA THR A 88 -3.55 23.45 5.02
C THR A 88 -2.38 22.75 4.37
N ARG A 89 -1.31 23.50 4.07
CA ARG A 89 -0.05 22.93 3.58
C ARG A 89 0.54 21.98 4.62
N THR A 90 1.09 20.87 4.16
CA THR A 90 1.80 19.89 4.98
C THR A 90 3.30 20.04 4.82
N THR A 91 4.08 19.33 5.66
CA THR A 91 5.54 19.26 5.58
C THR A 91 6.05 18.19 4.60
N ALA A 92 5.16 17.41 3.96
CA ALA A 92 5.58 16.36 3.06
C ALA A 92 6.23 16.94 1.80
N LYS A 93 7.39 16.39 1.44
CA LYS A 93 8.10 16.75 0.21
C LYS A 93 7.49 16.02 -0.97
N VAL A 94 7.14 16.76 -2.02
CA VAL A 94 6.69 16.21 -3.29
C VAL A 94 7.91 15.98 -4.17
N SER A 95 8.14 14.73 -4.56
CA SER A 95 9.17 14.36 -5.52
C SER A 95 8.59 14.41 -6.93
N SER A 96 9.36 14.96 -7.87
CA SER A 96 9.02 14.96 -9.30
C SER A 96 10.08 14.16 -10.03
N THR A 97 9.65 13.18 -10.83
CA THR A 97 10.52 12.38 -11.71
C THR A 97 9.94 12.36 -13.12
N SER A 98 10.63 11.70 -14.06
CA SER A 98 10.09 11.44 -15.40
C SER A 98 8.82 10.58 -15.39
N ALA A 99 8.57 9.84 -14.31
CA ALA A 99 7.38 9.03 -14.09
C ALA A 99 6.30 9.74 -13.25
N GLY A 100 6.30 11.08 -13.23
CA GLY A 100 5.29 11.87 -12.54
C GLY A 100 5.68 12.38 -11.15
N LEU A 101 4.67 12.68 -10.35
CA LEU A 101 4.83 13.17 -8.98
C LEU A 101 4.59 12.04 -7.99
N SER A 102 5.37 12.04 -6.91
CA SER A 102 5.19 11.12 -5.79
C SER A 102 5.33 11.85 -4.47
N VAL A 103 4.47 11.54 -3.52
CA VAL A 103 4.54 12.11 -2.17
C VAL A 103 4.05 11.11 -1.14
N ARG A 104 4.76 11.01 -0.01
CA ARG A 104 4.29 10.23 1.13
C ARG A 104 3.44 11.13 2.02
N THR A 105 2.23 10.69 2.38
CA THR A 105 1.38 11.44 3.30
C THR A 105 2.07 11.54 4.67
N PRO A 106 2.02 12.70 5.36
CA PRO A 106 2.47 12.78 6.74
C PRO A 106 1.69 11.80 7.61
N ARG A 107 2.33 11.26 8.65
CA ARG A 107 1.64 10.50 9.68
C ARG A 107 0.54 11.37 10.29
N TRP A 108 -0.64 10.79 10.48
CA TRP A 108 -1.78 11.46 11.07
C TRP A 108 -2.58 10.49 11.93
N SER A 109 -3.17 11.00 13.01
CA SER A 109 -3.95 10.19 13.95
C SER A 109 -5.20 10.94 14.40
N THR A 110 -6.24 10.19 14.75
CA THR A 110 -7.49 10.69 15.32
C THR A 110 -7.77 10.07 16.69
N LYS A 111 -8.47 10.81 17.54
CA LYS A 111 -9.07 10.28 18.79
C LYS A 111 -10.44 9.65 18.56
N ALA A 112 -11.17 10.06 17.51
CA ALA A 112 -12.44 9.47 17.11
C ALA A 112 -12.23 8.05 16.55
N LYS A 113 -13.30 7.23 16.48
CA LYS A 113 -13.24 5.87 15.91
C LYS A 113 -12.65 5.88 14.49
N GLN A 114 -13.10 6.82 13.67
CA GLN A 114 -12.60 7.03 12.32
C GLN A 114 -12.70 8.51 11.95
N ARG A 115 -11.82 8.98 11.07
CA ARG A 115 -11.91 10.32 10.46
C ARG A 115 -11.34 10.29 9.04
N SER A 116 -11.98 11.01 8.12
CA SER A 116 -11.44 11.21 6.78
C SER A 116 -10.53 12.44 6.71
N VAL A 117 -9.39 12.29 6.04
CA VAL A 117 -8.47 13.34 5.66
C VAL A 117 -8.33 13.35 4.15
N ALA A 118 -8.64 14.48 3.52
CA ALA A 118 -8.42 14.69 2.10
C ALA A 118 -7.02 15.28 1.86
N TYR A 119 -6.36 14.86 0.79
CA TYR A 119 -5.06 15.33 0.34
C TYR A 119 -5.12 15.78 -1.11
N ARG A 120 -4.39 16.84 -1.46
CA ARG A 120 -4.22 17.28 -2.85
C ARG A 120 -2.85 17.89 -3.07
N LEU A 121 -2.34 17.83 -4.29
CA LEU A 121 -1.15 18.55 -4.70
C LEU A 121 -1.53 19.96 -5.15
N VAL A 122 -0.64 20.91 -4.88
CA VAL A 122 -0.78 22.30 -5.31
C VAL A 122 0.54 22.80 -5.89
N SER A 123 0.47 23.37 -7.09
CA SER A 123 1.54 24.18 -7.69
C SER A 123 1.27 25.64 -7.40
N THR A 124 2.27 26.37 -6.89
CA THR A 124 2.10 27.79 -6.54
C THR A 124 2.69 28.68 -7.64
N ALA A 125 1.96 29.72 -8.05
CA ALA A 125 2.49 30.76 -8.93
C ALA A 125 3.68 31.49 -8.27
N TYR A 126 4.74 31.77 -9.03
CA TYR A 126 5.86 32.55 -8.53
C TYR A 126 6.69 33.14 -9.68
N THR A 127 7.49 34.15 -9.37
CA THR A 127 8.49 34.73 -10.27
C THR A 127 9.85 34.70 -9.58
N SER A 128 10.92 34.36 -10.32
CA SER A 128 12.30 34.37 -9.85
C SER A 128 13.23 34.68 -11.03
N GLY A 129 13.77 35.90 -11.04
CA GLY A 129 14.49 36.43 -12.20
C GLY A 129 13.60 36.44 -13.45
N SER A 130 14.12 35.97 -14.57
CA SER A 130 13.38 35.83 -15.84
C SER A 130 12.41 34.64 -15.89
N ARG A 131 12.36 33.80 -14.85
CA ARG A 131 11.53 32.59 -14.79
C ARG A 131 10.24 32.88 -14.03
N ARG A 132 9.10 32.51 -14.62
CA ARG A 132 7.77 32.65 -14.02
C ARG A 132 7.00 31.34 -14.11
N VAL A 133 6.39 30.91 -13.01
CA VAL A 133 5.30 29.93 -13.04
C VAL A 133 3.99 30.69 -12.96
N ALA A 134 3.20 30.61 -14.02
CA ALA A 134 1.89 31.25 -14.10
C ALA A 134 0.82 30.38 -13.44
N ASN A 135 -0.07 31.04 -12.71
CA ASN A 135 -1.24 30.47 -12.04
C ASN A 135 -0.94 29.41 -10.97
N THR A 136 -1.86 29.29 -10.03
CA THR A 136 -1.86 28.18 -9.06
C THR A 136 -2.67 27.05 -9.67
N SER A 137 -2.14 25.83 -9.66
CA SER A 137 -2.87 24.63 -10.08
C SER A 137 -3.04 23.68 -8.92
N ARG A 138 -4.12 22.89 -8.92
CA ARG A 138 -4.48 21.96 -7.84
C ARG A 138 -4.95 20.66 -8.45
N SER A 139 -4.43 19.54 -7.94
CA SER A 139 -4.91 18.22 -8.34
C SER A 139 -6.32 17.94 -7.80
N HIS A 140 -6.95 16.90 -8.32
CA HIS A 140 -8.05 16.25 -7.62
C HIS A 140 -7.59 15.74 -6.24
N ALA A 141 -8.55 15.62 -5.32
CA ALA A 141 -8.26 15.23 -3.94
C ALA A 141 -8.44 13.72 -3.73
N VAL A 142 -7.47 13.10 -3.05
CA VAL A 142 -7.58 11.74 -2.50
C VAL A 142 -8.11 11.82 -1.09
N ARG A 143 -8.99 10.90 -0.68
CA ARG A 143 -9.50 10.79 0.69
C ARG A 143 -8.93 9.55 1.38
N ILE A 144 -8.34 9.73 2.56
CA ILE A 144 -7.84 8.64 3.39
C ILE A 144 -8.67 8.57 4.66
N GLY A 145 -9.27 7.43 4.94
CA GLY A 145 -9.88 7.10 6.22
C GLY A 145 -8.81 6.68 7.21
N TYR A 146 -8.71 7.39 8.33
CA TYR A 146 -7.82 7.04 9.44
C TYR A 146 -8.64 6.47 10.59
N GLU A 147 -8.29 5.27 11.03
CA GLU A 147 -8.98 4.57 12.11
C GLU A 147 -8.17 4.56 13.40
N ASN A 148 -8.83 4.84 14.51
CA ASN A 148 -8.24 4.71 15.82
C ASN A 148 -8.38 3.28 16.32
N GLN A 149 -7.34 2.47 16.12
CA GLN A 149 -7.38 1.05 16.47
C GLN A 149 -7.50 0.80 17.97
N ALA A 150 -7.16 1.79 18.82
CA ALA A 150 -7.42 1.72 20.26
C ALA A 150 -8.93 1.67 20.59
N ARG A 151 -9.80 2.05 19.64
CA ARG A 151 -11.27 1.96 19.75
C ARG A 151 -11.84 0.68 19.15
N TYR A 152 -11.02 -0.23 18.65
CA TYR A 152 -11.50 -1.51 18.15
C TYR A 152 -12.11 -2.37 19.26
N THR A 153 -13.12 -3.15 18.90
CA THR A 153 -13.80 -4.13 19.75
C THR A 153 -13.93 -5.47 18.99
N GLY A 154 -14.34 -6.53 19.68
CA GLY A 154 -14.62 -7.84 19.07
C GLY A 154 -13.46 -8.43 18.28
N LEU A 155 -13.77 -9.05 17.14
CA LEU A 155 -12.80 -9.73 16.27
C LEU A 155 -11.71 -8.79 15.74
N ALA A 156 -12.07 -7.56 15.33
CA ALA A 156 -11.11 -6.58 14.84
C ALA A 156 -10.06 -6.22 15.91
N LYS A 157 -10.47 -6.08 17.18
CA LYS A 157 -9.53 -5.85 18.30
C LYS A 157 -8.55 -7.01 18.48
N ARG A 158 -9.03 -8.26 18.38
CA ARG A 158 -8.20 -9.46 18.52
C ARG A 158 -7.16 -9.55 17.40
N ILE A 159 -7.59 -9.42 16.13
CA ILE A 159 -6.69 -9.44 14.97
C ILE A 159 -5.65 -8.32 15.07
N TRP A 160 -6.09 -7.08 15.32
CA TRP A 160 -5.15 -5.96 15.47
C TRP A 160 -4.20 -6.18 16.64
N GLY A 161 -4.65 -6.74 17.76
CA GLY A 161 -3.80 -7.08 18.90
C GLY A 161 -2.63 -7.99 18.53
N TYR A 162 -2.86 -8.99 17.67
CA TYR A 162 -1.80 -9.87 17.17
C TYR A 162 -0.88 -9.20 16.14
N ALA A 163 -1.44 -8.37 15.25
CA ALA A 163 -0.67 -7.72 14.20
C ALA A 163 0.14 -6.51 14.70
N LYS A 164 -0.35 -5.78 15.72
CA LYS A 164 0.19 -4.49 16.21
C LYS A 164 1.71 -4.45 16.40
N PRO A 165 2.39 -5.47 16.95
CA PRO A 165 3.84 -5.41 17.13
C PRO A 165 4.64 -5.26 15.83
N TYR A 166 4.06 -5.67 14.70
CA TYR A 166 4.70 -5.69 13.38
C TYR A 166 4.04 -4.72 12.41
N CYS A 167 2.71 -4.59 12.48
CA CYS A 167 1.87 -3.71 11.68
C CYS A 167 1.06 -2.72 12.54
N PRO A 168 1.70 -1.79 13.27
CA PRO A 168 1.01 -0.94 14.23
C PRO A 168 0.01 0.02 13.58
N ASN A 169 0.23 0.36 12.32
CA ASN A 169 -0.54 1.37 11.59
C ASN A 169 -1.56 0.74 10.62
N THR A 170 -1.77 -0.58 10.70
CA THR A 170 -2.79 -1.27 9.91
C THR A 170 -4.17 -0.99 10.48
N ALA A 171 -5.15 -0.83 9.61
CA ALA A 171 -6.57 -0.91 9.95
C ALA A 171 -7.04 -2.36 9.85
N VAL A 172 -8.13 -2.71 10.52
CA VAL A 172 -8.71 -4.06 10.48
C VAL A 172 -10.22 -3.98 10.24
N HIS A 173 -10.69 -4.56 9.15
CA HIS A 173 -12.12 -4.67 8.84
C HIS A 173 -12.58 -6.13 8.84
N VAL A 174 -13.73 -6.38 9.44
CA VAL A 174 -14.47 -7.63 9.25
C VAL A 174 -15.42 -7.44 8.07
N ALA A 175 -15.27 -8.25 7.02
CA ALA A 175 -16.04 -8.10 5.78
C ALA A 175 -16.33 -9.48 5.16
N LYS A 176 -17.35 -9.59 4.31
CA LYS A 176 -17.59 -10.81 3.54
C LYS A 176 -16.53 -10.97 2.44
N LEU A 177 -15.77 -12.08 2.47
CA LEU A 177 -14.63 -12.34 1.57
C LEU A 177 -14.79 -13.57 0.67
N GLY A 178 -16.00 -14.13 0.58
CA GLY A 178 -16.21 -15.40 -0.14
C GLY A 178 -15.52 -16.54 0.61
N SER A 179 -14.67 -17.31 -0.06
CA SER A 179 -13.92 -18.43 0.53
C SER A 179 -12.64 -18.01 1.28
N ALA A 180 -12.20 -16.76 1.14
CA ALA A 180 -10.95 -16.31 1.75
C ALA A 180 -11.12 -15.98 3.24
N ALA A 181 -10.17 -16.43 4.07
CA ALA A 181 -10.12 -16.10 5.49
C ALA A 181 -9.69 -14.64 5.74
N GLY A 182 -8.81 -14.12 4.88
CA GLY A 182 -8.34 -12.75 4.87
C GLY A 182 -8.02 -12.25 3.45
N ASP A 183 -7.88 -10.93 3.32
CA ASP A 183 -7.52 -10.25 2.07
C ASP A 183 -6.64 -9.05 2.42
N TYR A 184 -5.44 -9.01 1.82
CA TYR A 184 -4.62 -7.81 1.71
C TYR A 184 -4.56 -7.34 0.26
N ARG A 185 -4.91 -6.06 0.05
CA ARG A 185 -4.74 -5.39 -1.24
C ARG A 185 -3.55 -4.44 -1.21
N THR A 186 -2.72 -4.51 -2.25
CA THR A 186 -1.62 -3.56 -2.46
C THR A 186 -2.12 -2.11 -2.40
N GLY A 187 -1.28 -1.23 -1.86
CA GLY A 187 -1.64 0.17 -1.66
C GLY A 187 -2.67 0.45 -0.56
N THR A 188 -3.03 -0.56 0.24
CA THR A 188 -3.79 -0.38 1.47
C THR A 188 -2.92 -0.67 2.70
N LEU A 189 -3.25 -0.06 3.84
CA LEU A 189 -2.78 -0.51 5.16
C LEU A 189 -4.00 -1.01 5.91
N LEU A 190 -4.64 -2.03 5.34
CA LEU A 190 -5.90 -2.58 5.79
C LEU A 190 -5.85 -4.10 5.67
N ILE A 191 -6.01 -4.76 6.80
CA ILE A 191 -6.30 -6.19 6.87
C ILE A 191 -7.82 -6.35 6.82
N ARG A 192 -8.31 -7.17 5.88
CA ARG A 192 -9.71 -7.59 5.86
C ARG A 192 -9.78 -9.05 6.26
N VAL A 193 -10.77 -9.42 7.08
CA VAL A 193 -11.01 -10.82 7.46
C VAL A 193 -12.50 -11.15 7.37
N THR A 194 -12.84 -12.41 7.06
CA THR A 194 -14.24 -12.88 7.16
C THR A 194 -14.69 -12.99 8.61
N ALA A 195 -16.00 -12.95 8.87
CA ALA A 195 -16.54 -13.14 10.21
C ALA A 195 -16.33 -14.59 10.72
N ASP A 196 -16.26 -15.57 9.81
CA ASP A 196 -16.21 -17.00 10.14
C ASP A 196 -14.96 -17.39 10.94
N VAL A 197 -13.86 -16.64 10.77
CA VAL A 197 -12.61 -16.84 11.54
C VAL A 197 -12.76 -16.45 13.00
N ALA A 198 -13.90 -15.88 13.43
CA ALA A 198 -14.20 -15.68 14.85
C ALA A 198 -14.14 -16.99 15.64
N THR A 199 -14.46 -18.12 14.98
CA THR A 199 -14.43 -19.49 15.53
C THR A 199 -13.03 -20.09 15.59
N TYR A 200 -12.03 -19.47 14.96
CA TYR A 200 -10.66 -19.98 14.98
C TYR A 200 -10.12 -19.99 16.42
N SER A 201 -9.32 -21.02 16.71
CA SER A 201 -8.48 -21.03 17.90
C SER A 201 -7.62 -19.76 17.94
N ALA A 202 -7.25 -19.31 19.14
CA ALA A 202 -6.40 -18.13 19.30
C ALA A 202 -5.09 -18.25 18.51
N LYS A 203 -4.55 -19.46 18.42
CA LYS A 203 -3.35 -19.79 17.65
C LYS A 203 -3.56 -19.55 16.14
N ASN A 204 -4.65 -20.05 15.57
CA ASN A 204 -4.94 -19.88 14.13
C ASN A 204 -5.31 -18.43 13.79
N LEU A 205 -6.03 -17.75 14.69
CA LEU A 205 -6.36 -16.35 14.52
C LEU A 205 -5.10 -15.45 14.53
N ARG A 206 -4.13 -15.77 15.40
CA ARG A 206 -2.83 -15.11 15.41
C ARG A 206 -2.05 -15.38 14.12
N ALA A 207 -2.06 -16.60 13.61
CA ALA A 207 -1.38 -16.94 12.36
C ALA A 207 -1.96 -16.14 11.18
N LEU A 208 -3.29 -16.11 11.04
CA LEU A 208 -3.98 -15.29 10.05
C LEU A 208 -3.58 -13.81 10.15
N ALA A 209 -3.64 -13.22 11.35
CA ALA A 209 -3.27 -11.81 11.54
C ALA A 209 -1.81 -11.50 11.15
N LEU A 210 -0.89 -12.43 11.41
CA LEU A 210 0.53 -12.28 11.05
C LEU A 210 0.76 -12.51 9.55
N HIS A 211 0.01 -13.42 8.93
CA HIS A 211 0.04 -13.65 7.48
C HIS A 211 -0.39 -12.37 6.74
N GLU A 212 -1.56 -11.81 7.08
CA GLU A 212 -2.04 -10.57 6.45
C GLU A 212 -1.12 -9.37 6.73
N CYS A 213 -0.56 -9.29 7.95
CA CYS A 213 0.45 -8.28 8.25
C CYS A 213 1.73 -8.47 7.41
N SER A 214 2.10 -9.70 7.06
CA SER A 214 3.26 -9.96 6.22
C SER A 214 3.07 -9.36 4.82
N HIS A 215 1.87 -9.43 4.24
CA HIS A 215 1.59 -8.74 2.97
C HIS A 215 1.72 -7.22 3.07
N GLU A 216 1.25 -6.61 4.17
CA GLU A 216 1.51 -5.19 4.42
C GLU A 216 3.01 -4.88 4.46
N ARG A 217 3.81 -5.72 5.13
CA ARG A 217 5.26 -5.55 5.20
C ARG A 217 5.93 -5.76 3.84
N GLN A 218 5.48 -6.71 3.03
CA GLN A 218 5.96 -6.90 1.65
C GLN A 218 5.75 -5.63 0.83
N TRP A 219 4.58 -5.00 0.96
CA TRP A 219 4.31 -3.74 0.28
C TRP A 219 5.19 -2.60 0.80
N LEU A 220 5.24 -2.40 2.12
CA LEU A 220 5.92 -1.25 2.74
C LEU A 220 7.45 -1.34 2.65
N ASN A 221 8.05 -2.50 2.89
CA ASN A 221 9.51 -2.67 2.94
C ASN A 221 10.14 -2.49 1.55
N TYR A 222 9.35 -2.67 0.49
CA TYR A 222 9.73 -2.41 -0.89
C TYR A 222 9.28 -1.03 -1.39
N GLY A 223 8.92 -0.12 -0.48
CA GLY A 223 8.70 1.31 -0.76
C GLY A 223 7.24 1.71 -0.92
N GLY A 224 6.30 0.75 -0.95
CA GLY A 224 4.88 1.01 -1.10
C GLY A 224 4.52 1.63 -2.46
N THR A 225 5.11 1.10 -3.54
CA THR A 225 4.87 1.54 -4.92
C THR A 225 4.77 0.34 -5.87
N ALA A 226 4.19 0.54 -7.07
CA ALA A 226 4.09 -0.52 -8.07
C ALA A 226 5.47 -1.03 -8.54
N ALA A 227 6.46 -0.14 -8.67
CA ALA A 227 7.84 -0.52 -8.95
C ALA A 227 8.44 -1.35 -7.79
N GLY A 228 8.17 -0.94 -6.56
CA GLY A 228 8.50 -1.71 -5.36
C GLY A 228 7.91 -3.10 -5.36
N HIS A 229 6.63 -3.23 -5.71
CA HIS A 229 5.94 -4.51 -5.81
C HIS A 229 6.59 -5.45 -6.84
N ARG A 230 6.97 -4.95 -8.03
CA ARG A 230 7.70 -5.78 -9.01
C ARG A 230 9.02 -6.30 -8.45
N THR A 231 9.78 -5.45 -7.74
CA THR A 231 11.01 -5.87 -7.06
C THR A 231 10.74 -6.89 -5.96
N MET A 232 9.68 -6.70 -5.18
CA MET A 232 9.22 -7.62 -4.13
C MET A 232 8.85 -8.98 -4.73
N THR A 233 8.05 -9.02 -5.79
CA THR A 233 7.67 -10.27 -6.48
C THR A 233 8.89 -11.02 -6.99
N LYS A 234 9.87 -10.33 -7.60
CA LYS A 234 11.12 -10.95 -8.06
C LYS A 234 11.93 -11.52 -6.89
N ALA A 235 12.01 -10.79 -5.79
CA ALA A 235 12.69 -11.26 -4.58
C ALA A 235 11.96 -12.45 -3.96
N ALA A 236 10.63 -12.40 -3.83
CA ALA A 236 9.81 -13.50 -3.33
C ALA A 236 10.05 -14.78 -4.13
N LYS A 237 10.04 -14.70 -5.47
CA LYS A 237 10.37 -15.82 -6.37
C LYS A 237 11.76 -16.44 -6.12
N ARG A 238 12.74 -15.64 -5.69
CA ARG A 238 14.10 -16.13 -5.39
C ARG A 238 14.17 -16.92 -4.09
N TYR A 239 13.42 -16.53 -3.07
CA TYR A 239 13.54 -17.09 -1.72
C TYR A 239 12.41 -18.10 -1.38
N PHE A 240 11.24 -17.97 -2.01
CA PHE A 240 10.00 -18.63 -1.62
C PHE A 240 9.34 -19.42 -2.77
N SER A 241 10.11 -19.77 -3.81
CA SER A 241 9.62 -20.61 -4.91
C SER A 241 9.50 -22.10 -4.56
N THR A 242 10.24 -22.57 -3.55
CA THR A 242 10.15 -23.96 -3.07
C THR A 242 9.02 -24.08 -2.05
N TRP A 243 7.93 -24.75 -2.46
CA TRP A 243 6.78 -25.06 -1.60
C TRP A 243 6.70 -26.54 -1.22
N SER A 244 7.59 -27.37 -1.77
CA SER A 244 7.56 -28.83 -1.64
C SER A 244 7.65 -29.27 -0.19
N LYS A 245 6.83 -30.26 0.15
CA LYS A 245 6.88 -30.98 1.42
C LYS A 245 8.26 -31.59 1.64
N PRO A 246 8.98 -31.22 2.73
CA PRO A 246 10.18 -31.94 3.13
C PRO A 246 9.86 -33.41 3.37
N ALA A 247 10.77 -34.30 3.00
CA ALA A 247 10.64 -35.72 3.28
C ALA A 247 10.38 -35.94 4.79
N GLY A 248 9.36 -36.74 5.12
CA GLY A 248 8.99 -37.06 6.50
C GLY A 248 8.19 -35.99 7.25
N ALA A 249 7.90 -34.82 6.65
CA ALA A 249 7.05 -33.84 7.30
C ALA A 249 5.61 -34.35 7.44
N ALA A 250 4.93 -34.03 8.55
CA ALA A 250 3.50 -34.33 8.66
C ALA A 250 2.70 -33.58 7.58
N GLN A 251 1.64 -34.21 7.07
CA GLN A 251 0.68 -33.49 6.23
C GLN A 251 -0.01 -32.43 7.11
N PRO A 252 -0.14 -31.17 6.66
CA PRO A 252 -0.94 -30.21 7.40
C PRO A 252 -2.40 -30.72 7.51
N PRO A 253 -3.12 -30.38 8.59
CA PRO A 253 -4.51 -30.82 8.81
C PRO A 253 -5.52 -30.11 7.90
N TYR A 254 -5.06 -29.44 6.84
CA TYR A 254 -5.87 -28.68 5.89
C TYR A 254 -5.38 -28.95 4.46
N ARG A 255 -6.31 -28.82 3.49
CA ARG A 255 -6.04 -29.06 2.08
C ARG A 255 -5.09 -27.97 1.54
N LEU A 256 -4.11 -28.41 0.73
CA LEU A 256 -3.24 -27.52 -0.02
C LEU A 256 -3.89 -27.20 -1.35
N ASP A 257 -4.05 -25.92 -1.65
CA ASP A 257 -4.43 -25.49 -2.99
C ASP A 257 -3.25 -25.71 -3.95
N PRO A 258 -3.51 -26.02 -5.23
CA PRO A 258 -2.45 -26.07 -6.23
C PRO A 258 -1.71 -24.73 -6.30
N PRO A 259 -0.37 -24.75 -6.40
CA PRO A 259 0.41 -23.53 -6.45
C PRO A 259 0.18 -22.79 -7.77
N ASP A 260 -0.25 -21.54 -7.68
CA ASP A 260 -0.20 -20.59 -8.80
C ASP A 260 1.16 -19.86 -8.77
N PRO A 261 2.06 -20.04 -9.76
CA PRO A 261 3.39 -19.44 -9.76
C PRO A 261 3.39 -17.89 -9.78
N ALA A 262 2.26 -17.25 -10.09
CA ALA A 262 2.11 -15.80 -10.03
C ALA A 262 2.02 -15.27 -8.60
N ILE A 263 1.28 -15.96 -7.72
CA ILE A 263 0.98 -15.52 -6.34
C ILE A 263 1.70 -16.33 -5.27
N THR A 264 1.96 -17.62 -5.52
CA THR A 264 2.50 -18.58 -4.53
C THR A 264 3.75 -18.07 -3.83
N PRO A 265 4.76 -17.46 -4.49
CA PRO A 265 5.94 -17.00 -3.77
C PRO A 265 5.65 -15.88 -2.77
N ILE A 266 4.65 -15.04 -3.04
CA ILE A 266 4.25 -13.92 -2.17
C ILE A 266 3.45 -14.45 -0.98
N GLU A 267 2.48 -15.33 -1.25
CA GLU A 267 1.68 -16.01 -0.23
C GLU A 267 2.54 -16.90 0.68
N HIS A 268 3.46 -17.66 0.09
CA HIS A 268 4.39 -18.52 0.83
C HIS A 268 5.31 -17.71 1.74
N ALA A 269 5.77 -16.54 1.29
CA ALA A 269 6.54 -15.64 2.14
C ALA A 269 5.72 -15.09 3.32
N ALA A 270 4.42 -14.84 3.14
CA ALA A 270 3.53 -14.41 4.21
C ALA A 270 3.26 -15.54 5.22
N ASP A 271 3.02 -16.76 4.74
CA ASP A 271 2.89 -17.96 5.56
C ASP A 271 4.17 -18.22 6.37
N CYS A 272 5.35 -18.14 5.76
CA CYS A 272 6.61 -18.31 6.48
C CYS A 272 6.88 -17.20 7.50
N GLY A 273 6.47 -15.96 7.22
CA GLY A 273 6.50 -14.87 8.20
C GLY A 273 5.64 -15.19 9.43
N ALA A 274 4.40 -15.61 9.20
CA ALA A 274 3.47 -16.00 10.27
C ALA A 274 4.01 -17.19 11.07
N GLN A 275 4.48 -18.25 10.39
CA GLN A 275 5.00 -19.45 11.03
C GLN A 275 6.24 -19.18 11.88
N ALA A 276 7.14 -18.31 11.44
CA ALA A 276 8.36 -17.98 12.16
C ALA A 276 8.11 -17.32 13.52
N LEU A 277 6.93 -16.75 13.73
CA LEU A 277 6.54 -16.06 14.97
C LEU A 277 5.39 -16.76 15.72
N ASN A 278 4.73 -17.71 15.07
CA ASN A 278 3.64 -18.49 15.65
C ASN A 278 3.68 -19.95 15.15
N PRO A 279 4.67 -20.75 15.60
CA PRO A 279 4.85 -22.12 15.12
C PRO A 279 3.62 -23.00 15.33
N GLY A 280 3.23 -23.72 14.27
CA GLY A 280 2.10 -24.64 14.26
C GLY A 280 0.73 -23.98 14.28
N GLY A 281 0.63 -22.67 14.00
CA GLY A 281 -0.64 -22.07 13.59
C GLY A 281 -0.99 -22.45 12.15
N TYR A 282 -2.23 -22.18 11.75
CA TYR A 282 -2.71 -22.34 10.38
C TYR A 282 -1.82 -21.60 9.35
N LEU A 283 -1.56 -22.23 8.19
CA LEU A 283 -0.97 -21.57 7.02
C LEU A 283 -2.04 -21.53 5.92
N GLY A 284 -2.20 -20.38 5.27
CA GLY A 284 -3.27 -20.15 4.30
C GLY A 284 -3.17 -21.06 3.08
N TYR A 285 -1.96 -21.20 2.54
CA TYR A 285 -1.69 -21.92 1.30
C TYR A 285 -0.87 -23.19 1.52
N GLY A 286 -0.58 -23.51 2.79
CA GLY A 286 0.00 -24.77 3.27
C GLY A 286 1.26 -25.26 2.56
N GLY A 287 2.11 -24.31 2.16
CA GLY A 287 3.50 -24.62 1.87
C GLY A 287 4.27 -25.03 3.13
N TYR A 288 5.49 -25.50 2.90
CA TYR A 288 6.45 -25.79 3.97
C TYR A 288 7.57 -24.74 3.97
N CYS A 289 7.89 -24.22 5.15
CA CYS A 289 8.94 -23.23 5.30
C CYS A 289 10.24 -23.88 5.75
N THR A 290 11.27 -23.79 4.91
CA THR A 290 12.65 -24.13 5.30
C THR A 290 13.16 -23.17 6.39
N ALA A 291 14.20 -23.56 7.12
CA ALA A 291 14.83 -22.69 8.12
C ALA A 291 15.24 -21.31 7.55
N LYS A 292 15.76 -21.30 6.31
CA LYS A 292 16.10 -20.07 5.60
C LYS A 292 14.86 -19.20 5.31
N GLN A 293 13.78 -19.81 4.83
CA GLN A 293 12.53 -19.09 4.56
C GLN A 293 11.88 -18.52 5.83
N LEU A 294 11.93 -19.26 6.94
CA LEU A 294 11.48 -18.76 8.25
C LEU A 294 12.31 -17.55 8.71
N ALA A 295 13.63 -17.59 8.52
CA ALA A 295 14.51 -16.47 8.84
C ALA A 295 14.17 -15.22 7.99
N GLU A 296 13.97 -15.37 6.68
CA GLU A 296 13.60 -14.26 5.81
C GLU A 296 12.19 -13.73 6.08
N GLY A 297 11.21 -14.61 6.32
CA GLY A 297 9.85 -14.22 6.73
C GLY A 297 9.85 -13.45 8.06
N LYS A 298 10.69 -13.85 9.02
CA LYS A 298 10.86 -13.12 10.29
C LYS A 298 11.51 -11.75 10.07
N ARG A 299 12.50 -11.63 9.18
CA ARG A 299 13.12 -10.36 8.80
C ARG A 299 12.10 -9.44 8.13
N LEU A 300 11.25 -9.97 7.25
CA LEU A 300 10.16 -9.24 6.61
C LEU A 300 9.24 -8.57 7.65
N LEU A 301 8.73 -9.34 8.62
CA LEU A 301 7.84 -8.82 9.65
C LEU A 301 8.49 -7.77 10.57
N ARG A 302 9.83 -7.77 10.66
CA ARG A 302 10.62 -6.76 11.37
C ARG A 302 10.92 -5.50 10.55
N GLY A 303 10.35 -5.38 9.34
CA GLY A 303 10.49 -4.19 8.51
C GLY A 303 11.66 -4.24 7.51
N HIS A 304 12.22 -5.42 7.24
CA HIS A 304 13.30 -5.59 6.27
C HIS A 304 12.80 -6.20 4.96
N ARG A 305 13.55 -6.02 3.88
CA ARG A 305 13.41 -6.84 2.67
C ARG A 305 13.98 -8.24 2.94
N TYR A 306 13.58 -9.23 2.15
CA TYR A 306 14.25 -10.55 2.14
C TYR A 306 15.76 -10.35 1.89
#